data_AF-A0A9E2HD74-F1
#
_entry.id   AF-A0A9E2HD74-F1
#
_cell.length_a   1.000
_cell.length_b   1.000
_cell.length_c   1.000
_cell.angle_alpha   90.00
_cell.angle_beta   90.00
_cell.angle_gamma   90.00
#
_symmetry.space_group_name_H-M   'P 1'
#
loop_
_entity.id
_entity.type
_entity.pdbx_description
1 polymer ?
#
loop_
_entity_poly.entity_id
_entity_poly.type
_entity_poly.pdbx_seq_one_letter_code
_entity_poly.pdbx_strand_id
1 'polypeptide(L)'
;MRLAAISDLHCGDPMGSLVGFDPAGNPVLGSMYSDLVKAVGGKLDYLVLLGDVLDCSIVGYEKAFAAAKVLFTKMQEDGLTTTFIYVPGNHDFDIWTAVEYEVNIIHQIGAGKVPRKFKMAVPGVVDDRPDAVTRGAMLPGVTIRSGPDPYGGLFLDHISEPDQDPGNFIFVYPNLYLVTDEGESVLLTHGHYLEYFWTLLGEWTIGILQEGLKIDDVPTIKQLVSINFPLCQASCSGIGQAGPLTDTIRKIQRDVKDHNLGNVKKYMDRIDNKIDDLFDYSAFNPKEWLTDAISNNLKKDLMESLGKYNDTRYDDEFIYNPEVRDRFWRYYASCKRELESIERDSKLNIPAPLKLIFGHTHVPISWDTVDPPHASHEQLTDNKRLDLFNTGGWLWRRNDAGQKVFGGAEVFLYETGKGITSVAVQ
;
A
#
# COMPACT_ATOMS: atom_id res chain seq x y z
N MET A 1 21.41 -12.15 -9.30
CA MET A 1 20.05 -11.85 -8.85
C MET A 1 19.38 -10.99 -9.90
N ARG A 2 18.10 -11.25 -10.19
CA ARG A 2 17.26 -10.44 -11.06
C ARG A 2 15.88 -10.30 -10.44
N LEU A 3 15.40 -9.07 -10.29
CA LEU A 3 14.07 -8.80 -9.76
C LEU A 3 13.37 -7.73 -10.59
N ALA A 4 12.05 -7.74 -10.55
CA ALA A 4 11.21 -6.66 -11.05
C ALA A 4 10.30 -6.14 -9.95
N ALA A 5 9.94 -4.85 -9.98
CA ALA A 5 8.94 -4.26 -9.10
C ALA A 5 7.82 -3.60 -9.91
N ILE A 6 6.58 -3.94 -9.53
CA ILE A 6 5.32 -3.44 -10.11
C ILE A 6 4.31 -3.19 -8.97
N SER A 7 3.30 -2.37 -9.18
CA SER A 7 2.22 -2.08 -8.21
C SER A 7 0.87 -1.98 -8.91
N ASP A 8 -0.21 -1.74 -8.14
CA ASP A 8 -1.49 -1.25 -8.65
C ASP A 8 -2.04 -2.15 -9.77
N LEU A 9 -2.02 -3.47 -9.51
CA LEU A 9 -2.57 -4.48 -10.42
C LEU A 9 -4.10 -4.52 -10.35
N HIS A 10 -4.65 -4.19 -9.17
CA HIS A 10 -6.08 -4.13 -8.87
C HIS A 10 -6.85 -5.36 -9.34
N CYS A 11 -6.38 -6.57 -9.01
CA CYS A 11 -7.05 -7.81 -9.36
C CYS A 11 -8.48 -7.81 -8.79
N GLY A 12 -9.47 -7.81 -9.68
CA GLY A 12 -10.89 -7.70 -9.33
C GLY A 12 -11.55 -6.39 -9.77
N ASP A 13 -10.78 -5.33 -10.03
CA ASP A 13 -11.33 -4.06 -10.53
C ASP A 13 -11.79 -4.21 -11.99
N PRO A 14 -13.01 -3.74 -12.35
CA PRO A 14 -13.49 -3.73 -13.74
C PRO A 14 -12.61 -2.97 -14.75
N MET A 15 -11.75 -2.09 -14.26
CA MET A 15 -10.78 -1.31 -15.02
C MET A 15 -9.37 -1.93 -15.00
N GLY A 16 -9.17 -3.10 -14.39
CA GLY A 16 -7.93 -3.88 -14.47
C GLY A 16 -7.50 -4.13 -15.92
N SER A 17 -6.20 -3.97 -16.20
CA SER A 17 -5.64 -4.17 -17.55
C SER A 17 -4.89 -5.49 -17.73
N LEU A 18 -4.43 -6.09 -16.62
CA LEU A 18 -3.72 -7.37 -16.60
C LEU A 18 -4.65 -8.58 -16.44
N VAL A 19 -5.78 -8.39 -15.75
CA VAL A 19 -6.81 -9.40 -15.55
C VAL A 19 -8.16 -8.69 -15.44
N GLY A 20 -9.21 -9.31 -15.95
CA GLY A 20 -10.57 -8.78 -15.91
C GLY A 20 -11.60 -9.91 -15.88
N PHE A 21 -12.84 -9.60 -16.22
CA PHE A 21 -13.93 -10.57 -16.28
C PHE A 21 -14.59 -10.55 -17.66
N ASP A 22 -14.90 -11.73 -18.18
CA ASP A 22 -15.68 -11.89 -19.41
C ASP A 22 -17.17 -11.52 -19.17
N PRO A 23 -18.03 -11.47 -20.22
CA PRO A 23 -19.45 -11.17 -20.05
C PRO A 23 -20.24 -12.17 -19.17
N ALA A 24 -19.72 -13.39 -18.98
CA ALA A 24 -20.29 -14.39 -18.09
C ALA A 24 -19.80 -14.25 -16.64
N GLY A 25 -18.87 -13.32 -16.37
CA GLY A 25 -18.29 -13.06 -15.06
C GLY A 25 -17.12 -13.97 -14.71
N ASN A 26 -16.55 -14.72 -15.66
CA ASN A 26 -15.37 -15.53 -15.41
C ASN A 26 -14.10 -14.67 -15.48
N PRO A 27 -13.12 -14.86 -14.57
CA PRO A 27 -11.85 -14.16 -14.65
C PRO A 27 -11.08 -14.59 -15.89
N VAL A 28 -10.54 -13.62 -16.63
CA VAL A 28 -9.76 -13.82 -17.86
C VAL A 28 -8.56 -12.87 -17.89
N LEU A 29 -7.48 -13.28 -18.55
CA LEU A 29 -6.33 -12.40 -18.74
C LEU A 29 -6.72 -11.14 -19.52
N GLY A 30 -6.20 -10.01 -19.05
CA GLY A 30 -6.36 -8.71 -19.68
C GLY A 30 -5.36 -8.52 -20.82
N SER A 31 -5.66 -7.55 -21.69
CA SER A 31 -4.89 -7.34 -22.92
C SER A 31 -3.46 -6.83 -22.68
N MET A 32 -3.15 -6.27 -21.50
CA MET A 32 -1.82 -5.74 -21.19
C MET A 32 -0.87 -6.79 -20.58
N TYR A 33 -1.34 -8.03 -20.36
CA TYR A 33 -0.51 -9.07 -19.75
C TYR A 33 0.74 -9.40 -20.59
N SER A 34 0.62 -9.46 -21.92
CA SER A 34 1.77 -9.68 -22.80
C SER A 34 2.79 -8.55 -22.74
N ASP A 35 2.35 -7.32 -22.53
CA ASP A 35 3.24 -6.16 -22.41
C ASP A 35 4.01 -6.20 -21.10
N LEU A 36 3.38 -6.64 -20.01
CA LEU A 36 4.08 -6.94 -18.75
C LEU A 36 5.18 -7.98 -18.94
N VAL A 37 4.86 -9.14 -19.55
CA VAL A 37 5.85 -10.21 -19.80
C VAL A 37 7.02 -9.68 -20.62
N LYS A 38 6.74 -8.87 -21.65
CA LYS A 38 7.74 -8.25 -22.50
C LYS A 38 8.61 -7.24 -21.74
N ALA A 39 8.01 -6.40 -20.91
CA ALA A 39 8.73 -5.40 -20.09
C ALA A 39 9.62 -6.08 -19.04
N VAL A 40 9.13 -7.15 -18.42
CA VAL A 40 9.91 -7.99 -17.50
C VAL A 40 11.06 -8.68 -18.22
N GLY A 41 10.87 -9.13 -19.46
CA GLY A 41 11.97 -9.54 -20.35
C GLY A 41 12.69 -10.85 -19.98
N GLY A 42 12.12 -11.67 -19.09
CA GLY A 42 12.65 -13.02 -18.77
C GLY A 42 12.38 -13.45 -17.33
N LYS A 43 12.95 -14.59 -16.93
CA LYS A 43 12.81 -15.14 -15.57
C LYS A 43 13.39 -14.18 -14.51
N LEU A 44 12.74 -14.14 -13.36
CA LEU A 44 13.09 -13.37 -12.17
C LEU A 44 13.34 -14.30 -10.99
N ASP A 45 14.30 -13.93 -10.14
CA ASP A 45 14.46 -14.50 -8.81
C ASP A 45 13.34 -14.00 -7.88
N TYR A 46 12.92 -12.73 -8.02
CA TYR A 46 11.82 -12.13 -7.27
C TYR A 46 10.94 -11.23 -8.15
N LEU A 47 9.63 -11.35 -8.02
CA LEU A 47 8.70 -10.30 -8.44
C LEU A 47 8.18 -9.55 -7.21
N VAL A 48 8.53 -8.28 -7.09
CA VAL A 48 8.06 -7.39 -6.02
C VAL A 48 6.72 -6.79 -6.42
N LEU A 49 5.72 -6.99 -5.57
CA LEU A 49 4.36 -6.48 -5.73
C LEU A 49 4.15 -5.34 -4.72
N LEU A 50 4.26 -4.09 -5.18
CA LEU A 50 4.28 -2.86 -4.37
C LEU A 50 2.87 -2.28 -4.12
N GLY A 51 2.00 -3.11 -3.56
CA GLY A 51 0.67 -2.73 -3.10
C GLY A 51 -0.39 -2.65 -4.18
N ASP A 52 -1.64 -2.62 -3.73
CA ASP A 52 -2.85 -2.58 -4.55
C ASP A 52 -2.85 -3.69 -5.62
N VAL A 53 -2.46 -4.88 -5.19
CA VAL A 53 -2.38 -6.07 -6.04
C VAL A 53 -3.75 -6.69 -6.17
N LEU A 54 -4.46 -6.86 -5.05
CA LEU A 54 -5.85 -7.31 -5.00
C LEU A 54 -6.76 -6.12 -4.72
N ASP A 55 -7.89 -6.02 -5.42
CA ASP A 55 -8.85 -4.94 -5.16
C ASP A 55 -9.97 -5.37 -4.21
N CYS A 56 -9.63 -5.54 -2.93
CA CYS A 56 -10.57 -5.94 -1.89
C CYS A 56 -11.43 -4.78 -1.37
N SER A 57 -11.13 -3.54 -1.77
CA SER A 57 -11.95 -2.36 -1.44
C SER A 57 -13.05 -2.12 -2.49
N ILE A 58 -12.82 -2.51 -3.75
CA ILE A 58 -13.75 -2.36 -4.87
C ILE A 58 -14.54 -3.64 -5.19
N VAL A 59 -14.07 -4.83 -4.84
CA VAL A 59 -14.88 -6.05 -4.99
C VAL A 59 -14.80 -6.97 -3.76
N GLY A 60 -15.75 -7.89 -3.67
CA GLY A 60 -15.71 -8.96 -2.67
C GLY A 60 -14.51 -9.88 -2.89
N TYR A 61 -14.06 -10.55 -1.82
CA TYR A 61 -12.90 -11.43 -1.87
C TYR A 61 -12.98 -12.49 -2.98
N GLU A 62 -14.15 -13.09 -3.18
CA GLU A 62 -14.38 -14.09 -4.24
C GLU A 62 -13.87 -13.61 -5.61
N LYS A 63 -14.22 -12.39 -6.00
CA LYS A 63 -13.82 -11.83 -7.30
C LYS A 63 -12.35 -11.44 -7.34
N ALA A 64 -11.85 -10.76 -6.30
CA ALA A 64 -10.46 -10.35 -6.25
C ALA A 64 -9.51 -11.55 -6.32
N PHE A 65 -9.77 -12.59 -5.52
CA PHE A 65 -8.96 -13.81 -5.50
C PHE A 65 -9.13 -14.65 -6.76
N ALA A 66 -10.32 -14.72 -7.37
CA ALA A 66 -10.51 -15.43 -8.63
C ALA A 66 -9.71 -14.79 -9.78
N ALA A 67 -9.68 -13.46 -9.85
CA ALA A 67 -8.85 -12.72 -10.80
C ALA A 67 -7.35 -12.93 -10.52
N ALA A 68 -6.92 -12.75 -9.28
CA ALA A 68 -5.54 -12.94 -8.88
C ALA A 68 -5.03 -14.37 -9.15
N LYS A 69 -5.86 -15.39 -8.92
CA LYS A 69 -5.55 -16.79 -9.27
C LYS A 69 -5.22 -16.96 -10.75
N VAL A 70 -6.04 -16.40 -11.66
CA VAL A 70 -5.77 -16.47 -13.11
C VAL A 70 -4.45 -15.78 -13.45
N LEU A 71 -4.20 -14.60 -12.88
CA LEU A 71 -2.98 -13.84 -13.15
C LEU A 71 -1.73 -14.58 -12.65
N PHE A 72 -1.68 -14.98 -11.38
CA PHE A 72 -0.51 -15.62 -10.80
C PHE A 72 -0.23 -17.00 -11.39
N THR A 73 -1.28 -17.78 -11.68
CA THR A 73 -1.11 -19.06 -12.40
C THR A 73 -0.44 -18.81 -13.74
N LYS A 74 -0.88 -17.78 -14.49
CA LYS A 74 -0.29 -17.48 -15.79
C LYS A 74 1.16 -17.00 -15.70
N MET A 75 1.49 -16.15 -14.72
CA MET A 75 2.86 -15.71 -14.47
C MET A 75 3.81 -16.87 -14.21
N GLN A 76 3.36 -17.88 -13.46
CA GLN A 76 4.13 -19.09 -13.19
C GLN A 76 4.25 -19.99 -14.43
N GLU A 77 3.17 -20.21 -15.18
CA GLU A 77 3.20 -20.96 -16.44
C GLU A 77 4.16 -20.37 -17.47
N ASP A 78 4.22 -19.04 -17.56
CA ASP A 78 5.14 -18.33 -18.46
C ASP A 78 6.57 -18.24 -17.90
N GLY A 79 6.80 -18.79 -16.71
CA GLY A 79 8.11 -18.87 -16.08
C GLY A 79 8.68 -17.52 -15.64
N LEU A 80 7.82 -16.52 -15.36
CA LEU A 80 8.26 -15.22 -14.87
C LEU A 80 8.95 -15.35 -13.52
N THR A 81 8.27 -15.95 -12.53
CA THR A 81 8.83 -16.27 -11.23
C THR A 81 7.95 -17.27 -10.49
N THR A 82 8.51 -17.87 -9.45
CA THR A 82 7.76 -18.62 -8.43
C THR A 82 7.84 -17.94 -7.06
N THR A 83 8.63 -16.88 -6.90
CA THR A 83 8.80 -16.16 -5.63
C THR A 83 8.38 -14.70 -5.77
N PHE A 84 7.38 -14.34 -4.97
CA PHE A 84 6.80 -13.00 -4.92
C PHE A 84 7.18 -12.33 -3.60
N ILE A 85 7.60 -11.07 -3.64
CA ILE A 85 7.70 -10.23 -2.43
C ILE A 85 6.47 -9.33 -2.41
N TYR A 86 5.53 -9.63 -1.52
CA TYR A 86 4.24 -8.96 -1.45
C TYR A 86 4.28 -7.84 -0.41
N VAL A 87 4.14 -6.59 -0.88
CA VAL A 87 3.98 -5.41 -0.03
C VAL A 87 2.51 -4.98 -0.11
N PRO A 88 1.67 -5.19 0.91
CA PRO A 88 0.29 -4.72 0.86
C PRO A 88 0.19 -3.19 0.71
N GLY A 89 -0.80 -2.74 -0.06
CA GLY A 89 -1.22 -1.35 -0.21
C GLY A 89 -2.49 -1.06 0.59
N ASN A 90 -3.25 -0.05 0.18
CA ASN A 90 -4.49 0.32 0.85
C ASN A 90 -5.74 -0.38 0.28
N HIS A 91 -5.72 -0.94 -0.93
CA HIS A 91 -6.82 -1.76 -1.47
C HIS A 91 -6.80 -3.21 -0.98
N ASP A 92 -5.65 -3.68 -0.54
CA ASP A 92 -5.40 -5.04 -0.04
C ASP A 92 -4.73 -5.04 1.34
N PHE A 93 -4.90 -3.98 2.13
CA PHE A 93 -4.39 -3.90 3.51
C PHE A 93 -4.82 -5.11 4.37
N ASP A 94 -5.99 -5.69 4.10
CA ASP A 94 -6.45 -6.87 4.82
C ASP A 94 -5.63 -8.13 4.56
N ILE A 95 -4.85 -8.18 3.49
CA ILE A 95 -3.86 -9.25 3.27
C ILE A 95 -2.80 -9.19 4.36
N TRP A 96 -2.33 -8.00 4.74
CA TRP A 96 -1.43 -7.84 5.89
C TRP A 96 -2.07 -8.32 7.19
N THR A 97 -3.31 -7.89 7.42
CA THR A 97 -4.09 -8.30 8.60
C THR A 97 -4.28 -9.82 8.64
N ALA A 98 -4.55 -10.46 7.51
CA ALA A 98 -4.70 -11.90 7.39
C ALA A 98 -3.39 -12.64 7.73
N VAL A 99 -2.24 -12.15 7.25
CA VAL A 99 -0.92 -12.70 7.61
C VAL A 99 -0.67 -12.57 9.12
N GLU A 100 -0.99 -11.43 9.72
CA GLU A 100 -0.89 -11.21 11.16
C GLU A 100 -1.76 -12.20 11.95
N TYR A 101 -3.01 -12.41 11.53
CA TYR A 101 -3.89 -13.42 12.14
C TYR A 101 -3.35 -14.84 11.96
N GLU A 102 -2.94 -15.20 10.74
CA GLU A 102 -2.45 -16.53 10.42
C GLU A 102 -1.23 -16.89 11.26
N VAL A 103 -0.22 -16.02 11.27
CA VAL A 103 1.06 -16.28 11.95
C VAL A 103 0.96 -16.12 13.47
N ASN A 104 0.34 -15.03 13.94
CA ASN A 104 0.38 -14.66 15.36
C ASN A 104 -0.79 -15.24 16.17
N ILE A 105 -1.88 -15.65 15.54
CA ILE A 105 -3.06 -16.20 16.22
C ILE A 105 -3.28 -17.67 15.82
N ILE A 106 -3.61 -17.93 14.55
CA ILE A 106 -4.09 -19.23 14.07
C ILE A 106 -3.01 -20.29 14.23
N HIS A 107 -1.79 -20.05 13.72
CA HIS A 107 -0.67 -20.98 13.86
C HIS A 107 -0.24 -21.18 15.31
N GLN A 108 -0.38 -20.17 16.18
CA GLN A 108 -0.03 -20.33 17.60
C GLN A 108 -1.02 -21.26 18.29
N ILE A 109 -2.32 -21.00 18.12
CA ILE A 109 -3.38 -21.81 18.71
C ILE A 109 -3.33 -23.25 18.15
N GLY A 110 -3.15 -23.40 16.84
CA GLY A 110 -3.00 -24.70 16.17
C GLY A 110 -1.81 -25.51 16.69
N ALA A 111 -0.74 -24.84 17.14
CA ALA A 111 0.42 -25.46 17.77
C ALA A 111 0.30 -25.57 19.31
N GLY A 112 -0.85 -25.30 19.90
CA GLY A 112 -1.07 -25.33 21.36
C GLY A 112 -0.35 -24.22 22.14
N LYS A 113 0.02 -23.13 21.48
CA LYS A 113 0.72 -21.97 22.07
C LYS A 113 -0.24 -20.79 22.27
N VAL A 114 0.13 -19.88 23.17
CA VAL A 114 -0.62 -18.63 23.38
C VAL A 114 -0.45 -17.71 22.15
N PRO A 115 -1.52 -17.03 21.69
CA PRO A 115 -1.42 -16.03 20.64
C PRO A 115 -0.38 -14.94 20.93
N ARG A 116 0.28 -14.45 19.89
CA ARG A 116 1.22 -13.34 19.95
C ARG A 116 0.51 -12.04 19.60
N LYS A 117 1.09 -10.92 20.02
CA LYS A 117 0.67 -9.59 19.54
C LYS A 117 0.98 -9.44 18.06
N PHE A 118 0.19 -8.63 17.37
CA PHE A 118 0.51 -8.24 16.00
C PHE A 118 1.84 -7.48 15.96
N LYS A 119 2.61 -7.73 14.91
CA LYS A 119 3.89 -7.04 14.69
C LYS A 119 3.66 -5.63 14.18
N MET A 120 2.58 -5.41 13.46
CA MET A 120 2.14 -4.16 12.82
C MET A 120 3.02 -3.74 11.65
N ALA A 121 4.34 -3.90 11.75
CA ALA A 121 5.28 -3.72 10.64
C ALA A 121 6.34 -4.84 10.66
N VAL A 122 6.69 -5.33 9.49
CA VAL A 122 7.79 -6.25 9.23
C VAL A 122 8.49 -5.77 7.96
N PRO A 123 9.58 -4.99 8.08
CA PRO A 123 10.33 -4.56 6.91
C PRO A 123 10.96 -5.77 6.21
N GLY A 124 11.03 -5.70 4.88
CA GLY A 124 11.82 -6.64 4.08
C GLY A 124 13.17 -6.05 3.71
N VAL A 125 14.17 -6.91 3.51
CA VAL A 125 15.47 -6.52 2.96
C VAL A 125 15.84 -7.49 1.85
N VAL A 126 16.23 -7.00 0.68
CA VAL A 126 16.89 -7.78 -0.36
C VAL A 126 18.32 -7.27 -0.45
N ASP A 127 19.28 -8.08 -0.03
CA ASP A 127 20.69 -7.71 -0.02
C ASP A 127 21.44 -8.51 -1.09
N ASP A 128 21.94 -7.82 -2.12
CA ASP A 128 22.69 -8.45 -3.22
C ASP A 128 24.20 -8.17 -3.16
N ARG A 129 24.69 -7.55 -2.08
CA ARG A 129 26.12 -7.30 -1.91
C ARG A 129 26.93 -8.61 -1.91
N PRO A 130 28.10 -8.64 -2.55
CA PRO A 130 28.96 -9.84 -2.57
C PRO A 130 29.39 -10.33 -1.19
N ASP A 131 29.51 -9.43 -0.21
CA ASP A 131 29.95 -9.69 1.16
C ASP A 131 28.78 -9.78 2.17
N ALA A 132 27.53 -9.75 1.70
CA ALA A 132 26.37 -9.89 2.57
C ALA A 132 26.38 -11.24 3.32
N VAL A 133 26.06 -11.19 4.62
CA VAL A 133 25.95 -12.38 5.48
C VAL A 133 24.88 -13.35 4.94
N THR A 134 23.82 -12.80 4.35
CA THR A 134 22.78 -13.55 3.67
C THR A 134 22.41 -12.79 2.42
N ARG A 135 22.67 -13.40 1.26
CA ARG A 135 22.30 -12.81 -0.03
C ARG A 135 20.86 -13.19 -0.36
N GLY A 136 20.05 -12.23 -0.83
CA GLY A 136 18.64 -12.43 -1.15
C GLY A 136 17.66 -11.77 -0.18
N ALA A 137 16.39 -12.16 -0.30
CA ALA A 137 15.31 -11.64 0.52
C ALA A 137 15.39 -12.17 1.97
N MET A 138 15.20 -11.27 2.94
CA MET A 138 15.15 -11.57 4.36
C MET A 138 14.15 -10.68 5.10
N LEU A 139 13.63 -11.18 6.21
CA LEU A 139 12.69 -10.48 7.09
C LEU A 139 13.30 -10.28 8.48
N PRO A 140 13.97 -9.15 8.76
CA PRO A 140 14.51 -8.81 10.06
C PRO A 140 13.52 -9.09 11.21
N GLY A 141 13.98 -9.80 12.25
CA GLY A 141 13.14 -10.14 13.41
C GLY A 141 12.04 -11.19 13.15
N VAL A 142 12.04 -11.87 12.01
CA VAL A 142 11.18 -13.03 11.72
C VAL A 142 11.97 -14.32 11.86
N THR A 143 11.37 -15.31 12.53
CA THR A 143 11.97 -16.64 12.65
C THR A 143 11.82 -17.40 11.34
N ILE A 144 12.95 -17.79 10.76
CA ILE A 144 13.02 -18.59 9.54
C ILE A 144 12.49 -20.01 9.81
N ARG A 145 11.63 -20.52 8.93
CA ARG A 145 11.20 -21.93 8.93
C ARG A 145 12.30 -22.81 8.33
N SER A 146 12.45 -24.03 8.83
CA SER A 146 13.32 -25.02 8.19
C SER A 146 12.65 -25.51 6.90
N GLY A 147 13.34 -25.43 5.77
CA GLY A 147 12.82 -25.88 4.47
C GLY A 147 13.31 -25.02 3.31
N PRO A 148 12.83 -25.31 2.09
CA PRO A 148 13.16 -24.53 0.89
C PRO A 148 12.57 -23.11 0.92
N ASP A 149 11.42 -22.93 1.59
CA ASP A 149 10.69 -21.66 1.64
C ASP A 149 10.71 -21.06 3.06
N PRO A 150 11.76 -20.30 3.42
CA PRO A 150 11.99 -19.86 4.81
C PRO A 150 10.89 -18.94 5.36
N TYR A 151 10.18 -18.23 4.47
CA TYR A 151 9.12 -17.28 4.79
C TYR A 151 7.75 -17.64 4.18
N GLY A 152 7.67 -18.75 3.43
CA GLY A 152 6.44 -19.23 2.81
C GLY A 152 5.65 -20.20 3.71
N GLY A 153 4.73 -20.92 3.09
CA GLY A 153 3.69 -21.73 3.72
C GLY A 153 2.61 -20.89 4.39
N LEU A 154 2.12 -19.85 3.71
CA LEU A 154 1.01 -18.98 4.14
C LEU A 154 -0.14 -19.06 3.14
N PHE A 155 -1.31 -18.53 3.52
CA PHE A 155 -2.55 -18.73 2.76
C PHE A 155 -2.47 -18.37 1.26
N LEU A 156 -1.68 -17.34 0.90
CA LEU A 156 -1.58 -16.86 -0.48
C LEU A 156 -0.70 -17.73 -1.38
N ASP A 157 0.15 -18.58 -0.82
CA ASP A 157 0.96 -19.54 -1.59
C ASP A 157 0.10 -20.54 -2.37
N HIS A 158 -1.14 -20.71 -1.92
CA HIS A 158 -2.15 -21.58 -2.51
C HIS A 158 -3.08 -20.85 -3.47
N ILE A 159 -2.82 -19.57 -3.80
CA ILE A 159 -3.70 -18.82 -4.71
C ILE A 159 -3.63 -19.35 -6.14
N SER A 160 -2.48 -19.87 -6.55
CA SER A 160 -2.30 -20.55 -7.82
C SER A 160 -2.48 -22.06 -7.64
N GLU A 161 -2.90 -22.75 -8.70
CA GLU A 161 -3.04 -24.22 -8.73
C GLU A 161 -1.94 -24.94 -9.54
N PRO A 162 -0.64 -24.63 -9.43
CA PRO A 162 0.37 -25.52 -9.98
C PRO A 162 0.49 -26.70 -9.02
N ASP A 163 -0.06 -27.85 -9.42
CA ASP A 163 0.01 -29.14 -8.70
C ASP A 163 1.45 -29.56 -8.29
N GLN A 164 2.49 -28.86 -8.75
CA GLN A 164 3.90 -29.20 -8.55
C GLN A 164 4.79 -28.08 -7.98
N ASP A 165 4.38 -26.80 -8.02
CA ASP A 165 5.25 -25.68 -7.59
C ASP A 165 4.43 -24.45 -7.13
N PRO A 166 3.83 -24.50 -5.93
CA PRO A 166 3.03 -23.38 -5.41
C PRO A 166 3.87 -22.09 -5.38
N GLY A 167 3.20 -20.95 -5.58
CA GLY A 167 3.88 -19.67 -5.45
C GLY A 167 4.41 -19.49 -4.02
N ASN A 168 5.59 -18.90 -3.86
CA ASN A 168 6.15 -18.54 -2.57
C ASN A 168 6.01 -17.03 -2.36
N PHE A 169 5.09 -16.61 -1.48
CA PHE A 169 4.84 -15.21 -1.16
C PHE A 169 5.54 -14.81 0.15
N ILE A 170 6.54 -13.95 0.02
CA ILE A 170 7.25 -13.32 1.13
C ILE A 170 6.53 -12.00 1.46
N PHE A 171 5.85 -11.95 2.60
CA PHE A 171 5.13 -10.75 3.03
C PHE A 171 6.02 -9.77 3.78
N VAL A 172 6.02 -8.53 3.30
CA VAL A 172 6.73 -7.39 3.89
C VAL A 172 5.74 -6.25 4.07
N TYR A 173 5.87 -5.46 5.14
CA TYR A 173 5.00 -4.30 5.33
C TYR A 173 5.59 -3.25 6.28
N PRO A 174 5.50 -1.95 5.96
CA PRO A 174 5.09 -1.36 4.68
C PRO A 174 6.27 -1.14 3.70
N ASN A 175 7.49 -1.52 4.11
CA ASN A 175 8.72 -1.18 3.42
C ASN A 175 9.53 -2.42 3.01
N LEU A 176 10.14 -2.34 1.84
CA LEU A 176 11.18 -3.23 1.36
C LEU A 176 12.42 -2.40 1.05
N TYR A 177 13.57 -2.80 1.57
CA TYR A 177 14.86 -2.17 1.27
C TYR A 177 15.63 -3.06 0.30
N LEU A 178 15.90 -2.57 -0.91
CA LEU A 178 16.81 -3.20 -1.85
C LEU A 178 18.21 -2.63 -1.64
N VAL A 179 19.20 -3.48 -1.39
CA VAL A 179 20.62 -3.13 -1.38
C VAL A 179 21.29 -3.80 -2.58
N THR A 180 21.76 -2.99 -3.52
CA THR A 180 22.38 -3.46 -4.76
C THR A 180 23.74 -4.10 -4.50
N ASP A 181 24.28 -4.77 -5.51
CA ASP A 181 25.62 -5.34 -5.47
C ASP A 181 26.73 -4.29 -5.31
N GLU A 182 26.47 -3.04 -5.68
CA GLU A 182 27.34 -1.88 -5.45
C GLU A 182 27.14 -1.23 -4.07
N GLY A 183 26.16 -1.70 -3.28
CA GLY A 183 25.84 -1.17 -1.96
C GLY A 183 24.93 0.07 -1.97
N GLU A 184 24.33 0.43 -3.10
CA GLU A 184 23.26 1.44 -3.13
C GLU A 184 22.01 0.89 -2.45
N SER A 185 21.32 1.71 -1.63
CA SER A 185 20.03 1.34 -1.06
C SER A 185 18.88 2.10 -1.72
N VAL A 186 17.82 1.37 -2.06
CA VAL A 186 16.56 1.90 -2.58
C VAL A 186 15.42 1.46 -1.67
N LEU A 187 14.57 2.42 -1.31
CA LEU A 187 13.34 2.15 -0.57
C LEU A 187 12.23 1.81 -1.56
N LEU A 188 11.58 0.67 -1.38
CA LEU A 188 10.39 0.29 -2.12
C LEU A 188 9.20 0.23 -1.15
N THR A 189 8.10 0.89 -1.48
CA THR A 189 6.87 0.90 -0.67
C THR A 189 5.65 1.09 -1.56
N HIS A 190 4.44 0.82 -1.08
CA HIS A 190 3.26 1.17 -1.86
C HIS A 190 3.03 2.68 -1.90
N GLY A 191 3.20 3.38 -0.77
CA GLY A 191 3.13 4.84 -0.71
C GLY A 191 1.79 5.41 -0.23
N HIS A 192 0.82 4.60 0.17
CA HIS A 192 -0.46 5.11 0.69
C HIS A 192 -0.30 6.00 1.94
N TYR A 193 0.71 5.75 2.79
CA TYR A 193 1.04 6.63 3.93
C TYR A 193 1.60 8.01 3.53
N LEU A 194 1.77 8.28 2.24
CA LEU A 194 2.16 9.60 1.71
C LEU A 194 0.91 10.46 1.45
N GLU A 195 -0.27 9.87 1.48
CA GLU A 195 -1.54 10.56 1.38
C GLU A 195 -2.10 10.91 2.77
N TYR A 196 -2.74 12.08 2.85
CA TYR A 196 -3.35 12.56 4.09
C TYR A 196 -4.42 11.61 4.61
N PHE A 197 -5.27 11.07 3.74
CA PHE A 197 -6.37 10.20 4.17
C PHE A 197 -5.86 8.99 4.97
N TRP A 198 -4.84 8.29 4.48
CA TRP A 198 -4.30 7.09 5.16
C TRP A 198 -3.42 7.39 6.37
N THR A 199 -3.07 8.66 6.59
CA THR A 199 -2.32 9.13 7.75
C THR A 199 -3.17 9.97 8.70
N LEU A 200 -4.46 10.18 8.40
CA LEU A 200 -5.34 11.11 9.08
C LEU A 200 -5.38 10.86 10.59
N LEU A 201 -5.59 9.60 11.00
CA LEU A 201 -5.59 9.25 12.42
C LEU A 201 -4.22 9.50 13.04
N GLY A 202 -3.12 9.14 12.36
CA GLY A 202 -1.77 9.45 12.80
C GLY A 202 -1.56 10.94 13.07
N GLU A 203 -1.85 11.78 12.07
CA GLU A 203 -1.62 13.22 12.16
C GLU A 203 -2.51 13.88 13.23
N TRP A 204 -3.80 13.56 13.27
CA TRP A 204 -4.72 14.10 14.27
C TRP A 204 -4.46 13.59 15.68
N THR A 205 -4.25 12.28 15.82
CA THR A 205 -4.09 11.64 17.14
C THR A 205 -2.78 12.09 17.78
N ILE A 206 -1.70 12.25 17.01
CA ILE A 206 -0.46 12.84 17.52
C ILE A 206 -0.69 14.29 17.94
N GLY A 207 -1.39 15.11 17.14
CA GLY A 207 -1.65 16.51 17.48
C GLY A 207 -2.53 16.72 18.71
N ILE A 208 -3.51 15.83 18.95
CA ILE A 208 -4.49 15.98 20.04
C ILE A 208 -4.05 15.25 21.32
N LEU A 209 -3.44 14.07 21.19
CA LEU A 209 -3.19 13.15 22.30
C LEU A 209 -1.70 12.90 22.57
N GLN A 210 -0.80 13.78 22.08
CA GLN A 210 0.66 13.60 22.15
C GLN A 210 1.16 13.13 23.52
N GLU A 211 0.76 13.83 24.59
CA GLU A 211 1.19 13.52 25.97
C GLU A 211 0.66 12.16 26.47
N GLY A 212 -0.50 11.73 25.99
CA GLY A 212 -1.14 10.47 26.39
C GLY A 212 -0.61 9.24 25.65
N LEU A 213 -0.13 9.41 24.41
CA LEU A 213 0.27 8.30 23.54
C LEU A 213 1.71 7.81 23.77
N LYS A 214 2.56 8.61 24.42
CA LYS A 214 3.99 8.31 24.63
C LYS A 214 4.71 7.94 23.32
N ILE A 215 4.48 8.73 22.27
CA ILE A 215 5.15 8.60 20.99
C ILE A 215 6.25 9.67 20.93
N ASP A 216 7.41 9.33 20.36
CA ASP A 216 8.47 10.30 20.11
C ASP A 216 8.05 11.33 19.04
N ASP A 217 8.79 12.43 18.90
CA ASP A 217 8.46 13.49 17.91
C ASP A 217 8.36 12.97 16.47
N VAL A 218 9.19 11.97 16.11
CA VAL A 218 9.09 11.24 14.84
C VAL A 218 8.65 9.82 15.16
N PRO A 219 7.44 9.36 14.81
CA PRO A 219 7.02 7.99 15.09
C PRO A 219 7.91 6.97 14.39
N THR A 220 8.07 5.78 14.97
CA THR A 220 8.58 4.62 14.22
C THR A 220 7.55 4.18 13.17
N ILE A 221 7.98 3.51 12.10
CA ILE A 221 7.06 2.93 11.11
C ILE A 221 6.01 2.03 11.77
N LYS A 222 6.43 1.21 12.75
CA LYS A 222 5.52 0.39 13.54
C LYS A 222 4.44 1.22 14.24
N GLN A 223 4.79 2.34 14.87
CA GLN A 223 3.83 3.24 15.52
C GLN A 223 2.91 3.90 14.49
N LEU A 224 3.46 4.40 13.38
CA LEU A 224 2.69 4.99 12.28
C LEU A 224 1.63 4.01 11.76
N VAL A 225 2.00 2.76 11.49
CA VAL A 225 1.04 1.72 11.09
C VAL A 225 0.03 1.44 12.20
N SER A 226 0.49 1.29 13.45
CA SER A 226 -0.39 0.93 14.58
C SER A 226 -1.50 1.96 14.82
N ILE A 227 -1.19 3.26 14.68
CA ILE A 227 -2.15 4.34 14.91
C ILE A 227 -3.16 4.42 13.76
N ASN A 228 -2.71 4.19 12.53
CA ASN A 228 -3.56 4.23 11.34
C ASN A 228 -4.28 2.90 11.08
N PHE A 229 -3.91 1.80 11.75
CA PHE A 229 -4.48 0.46 11.55
C PHE A 229 -6.01 0.43 11.55
N PRO A 230 -6.74 1.05 12.51
CA PRO A 230 -8.20 1.02 12.51
C PRO A 230 -8.80 1.71 11.29
N LEU A 231 -8.22 2.82 10.85
CA LEU A 231 -8.66 3.53 9.65
C LEU A 231 -8.39 2.69 8.40
N CYS A 232 -7.18 2.16 8.25
CA CYS A 232 -6.81 1.31 7.13
C CYS A 232 -7.75 0.10 7.02
N GLN A 233 -8.03 -0.59 8.12
CA GLN A 233 -8.94 -1.74 8.13
C GLN A 233 -10.38 -1.34 7.77
N ALA A 234 -10.89 -0.24 8.34
CA ALA A 234 -12.23 0.23 8.06
C ALA A 234 -12.39 0.69 6.60
N SER A 235 -11.40 1.39 6.06
CA SER A 235 -11.46 2.05 4.75
C SER A 235 -11.02 1.17 3.57
N CYS A 236 -10.32 0.07 3.82
CA CYS A 236 -9.93 -0.93 2.82
C CYS A 236 -11.07 -1.93 2.57
N SER A 237 -10.88 -3.18 2.99
CA SER A 237 -11.80 -4.29 2.83
C SER A 237 -13.09 -4.10 3.62
N GLY A 238 -13.05 -3.37 4.75
CA GLY A 238 -14.22 -3.14 5.59
C GLY A 238 -15.38 -2.59 4.77
N ILE A 239 -15.11 -1.59 3.92
CA ILE A 239 -16.09 -1.05 2.96
C ILE A 239 -16.42 -2.08 1.89
N GLY A 240 -15.43 -2.74 1.28
CA GLY A 240 -15.64 -3.73 0.21
C GLY A 240 -16.49 -4.94 0.61
N GLN A 241 -16.46 -5.32 1.89
CA GLN A 241 -17.17 -6.47 2.46
C GLN A 241 -18.45 -6.08 3.23
N ALA A 242 -18.84 -4.81 3.27
CA ALA A 242 -19.98 -4.33 4.06
C ALA A 242 -21.37 -4.65 3.45
N GLY A 243 -21.43 -5.43 2.36
CA GLY A 243 -22.68 -5.81 1.70
C GLY A 243 -23.44 -4.59 1.16
N PRO A 244 -24.72 -4.38 1.51
CA PRO A 244 -25.50 -3.23 1.01
C PRO A 244 -24.90 -1.85 1.35
N LEU A 245 -24.10 -1.76 2.42
CA LEU A 245 -23.44 -0.51 2.81
C LEU A 245 -22.33 -0.14 1.82
N THR A 246 -21.68 -1.12 1.19
CA THR A 246 -20.61 -0.92 0.19
C THR A 246 -21.07 0.00 -0.93
N ASP A 247 -22.24 -0.27 -1.52
CA ASP A 247 -22.79 0.54 -2.62
C ASP A 247 -23.11 1.97 -2.18
N THR A 248 -23.59 2.12 -0.94
CA THR A 248 -23.92 3.43 -0.37
C THR A 248 -22.65 4.26 -0.13
N ILE A 249 -21.61 3.66 0.47
CA ILE A 249 -20.33 4.34 0.71
C ILE A 249 -19.67 4.70 -0.61
N ARG A 250 -19.68 3.82 -1.61
CA ARG A 250 -19.14 4.13 -2.95
C ARG A 250 -19.88 5.26 -3.63
N LYS A 251 -21.20 5.32 -3.47
CA LYS A 251 -21.98 6.45 -3.95
C LYS A 251 -21.55 7.75 -3.27
N ILE A 252 -21.35 7.73 -1.94
CA ILE A 252 -20.85 8.89 -1.19
C ILE A 252 -19.45 9.29 -1.67
N GLN A 253 -18.54 8.33 -1.85
CA GLN A 253 -17.19 8.59 -2.37
C GLN A 253 -17.23 9.22 -3.76
N ARG A 254 -18.08 8.71 -4.68
CA ARG A 254 -18.31 9.32 -5.99
C ARG A 254 -18.90 10.72 -5.87
N ASP A 255 -19.89 10.91 -5.01
CA ASP A 255 -20.48 12.23 -4.76
C ASP A 255 -19.43 13.23 -4.21
N VAL A 256 -18.46 12.81 -3.39
CA VAL A 256 -17.33 13.65 -2.97
C VAL A 256 -16.39 13.96 -4.15
N LYS A 257 -15.98 12.95 -4.91
CA LYS A 257 -15.08 13.11 -6.07
C LYS A 257 -15.66 13.99 -7.17
N ASP A 258 -16.97 13.89 -7.40
CA ASP A 258 -17.70 14.68 -8.39
C ASP A 258 -18.08 16.08 -7.85
N HIS A 259 -17.60 16.45 -6.65
CA HIS A 259 -17.97 17.67 -5.91
C HIS A 259 -19.49 17.84 -5.68
N ASN A 260 -20.26 16.76 -5.73
CA ASN A 260 -21.68 16.71 -5.42
C ASN A 260 -21.94 16.58 -3.90
N LEU A 261 -21.51 17.60 -3.15
CA LEU A 261 -21.55 17.60 -1.69
C LEU A 261 -22.96 17.63 -1.07
N GLY A 262 -24.01 17.87 -1.87
CA GLY A 262 -25.39 17.91 -1.39
C GLY A 262 -25.88 16.57 -0.82
N ASN A 263 -25.53 15.45 -1.47
CA ASN A 263 -25.85 14.12 -0.98
C ASN A 263 -25.07 13.77 0.30
N VAL A 264 -23.78 14.11 0.33
CA VAL A 264 -22.92 13.91 1.51
C VAL A 264 -23.48 14.64 2.71
N LYS A 265 -23.83 15.92 2.54
CA LYS A 265 -24.46 16.74 3.58
C LYS A 265 -25.73 16.08 4.12
N LYS A 266 -26.59 15.55 3.24
CA LYS A 266 -27.82 14.85 3.64
C LYS A 266 -27.55 13.62 4.51
N TYR A 267 -26.48 12.87 4.26
CA TYR A 267 -26.10 11.74 5.14
C TYR A 267 -25.57 12.24 6.48
N MET A 268 -24.74 13.28 6.50
CA MET A 268 -24.28 13.90 7.75
C MET A 268 -25.44 14.44 8.58
N ASP A 269 -26.38 15.17 7.97
CA ASP A 269 -27.60 15.66 8.62
C ASP A 269 -28.37 14.51 9.29
N ARG A 270 -28.44 13.32 8.65
CA ARG A 270 -29.11 12.15 9.23
C ARG A 270 -28.34 11.52 10.39
N ILE A 271 -27.00 11.55 10.35
CA ILE A 271 -26.17 11.08 11.45
C ILE A 271 -26.35 12.00 12.66
N ASP A 272 -26.29 13.33 12.46
CA ASP A 272 -26.52 14.32 13.50
C ASP A 272 -27.88 14.10 14.17
N ASN A 273 -28.98 14.08 13.39
CA ASN A 273 -30.32 13.84 13.92
C ASN A 273 -30.42 12.52 14.70
N LYS A 274 -29.67 11.48 14.30
CA LYS A 274 -29.67 10.19 15.00
C LYS A 274 -28.85 10.19 16.28
N ILE A 275 -27.78 10.97 16.33
CA ILE A 275 -27.02 11.21 17.55
C ILE A 275 -27.92 11.99 18.53
N ASP A 276 -28.62 13.01 18.06
CA ASP A 276 -29.55 13.80 18.88
C ASP A 276 -30.67 12.91 19.46
N ASP A 277 -31.24 12.01 18.65
CA ASP A 277 -32.24 11.03 19.11
C ASP A 277 -31.70 10.07 20.20
N LEU A 278 -30.39 9.75 20.18
CA LEU A 278 -29.77 8.79 21.11
C LEU A 278 -29.39 9.43 22.44
N PHE A 279 -29.09 10.72 22.43
CA PHE A 279 -28.76 11.47 23.63
C PHE A 279 -29.93 12.38 23.99
N ASP A 280 -30.90 11.83 24.73
CA ASP A 280 -32.08 12.51 25.27
C ASP A 280 -31.68 13.60 26.30
N TYR A 281 -31.07 14.67 25.81
CA TYR A 281 -30.73 15.84 26.59
C TYR A 281 -31.98 16.73 26.67
N SER A 282 -32.31 17.18 27.88
CA SER A 282 -33.35 18.20 28.01
C SER A 282 -32.85 19.51 27.41
N ALA A 283 -33.74 20.24 26.72
CA ALA A 283 -33.47 21.51 26.00
C ALA A 283 -32.83 22.65 26.83
N PHE A 284 -32.56 22.41 28.12
CA PHE A 284 -31.89 23.33 29.04
C PHE A 284 -30.51 22.81 29.49
N ASN A 285 -30.00 21.72 28.91
CA ASN A 285 -28.71 21.17 29.27
C ASN A 285 -27.60 21.88 28.47
N PRO A 286 -26.70 22.65 29.10
CA PRO A 286 -25.61 23.33 28.41
C PRO A 286 -24.67 22.37 27.68
N LYS A 287 -24.73 21.06 27.97
CA LYS A 287 -24.02 20.03 27.22
C LYS A 287 -24.56 19.82 25.80
N GLU A 288 -25.86 20.00 25.57
CA GLU A 288 -26.51 19.89 24.26
C GLU A 288 -26.01 21.00 23.32
N TRP A 289 -26.01 22.24 23.80
CA TRP A 289 -25.43 23.37 23.05
C TRP A 289 -23.95 23.17 22.72
N LEU A 290 -23.18 22.58 23.64
CA LEU A 290 -21.77 22.28 23.43
C LEU A 290 -21.57 21.15 22.41
N THR A 291 -22.37 20.08 22.48
CA THR A 291 -22.31 18.98 21.50
C THR A 291 -22.74 19.45 20.11
N ASP A 292 -23.76 20.31 20.01
CA ASP A 292 -24.22 20.88 18.74
C ASP A 292 -23.18 21.80 18.14
N ALA A 293 -22.54 22.65 18.95
CA ALA A 293 -21.48 23.53 18.49
C ALA A 293 -20.27 22.72 17.99
N ILE A 294 -19.88 21.66 18.71
CA ILE A 294 -18.78 20.77 18.31
C ILE A 294 -19.15 20.01 17.04
N SER A 295 -20.34 19.42 16.97
CA SER A 295 -20.78 18.65 15.80
C SER A 295 -20.89 19.55 14.55
N ASN A 296 -21.48 20.73 14.68
CA ASN A 296 -21.60 21.67 13.56
C ASN A 296 -20.24 22.19 13.07
N ASN A 297 -19.30 22.45 13.98
CA ASN A 297 -17.95 22.84 13.60
C ASN A 297 -17.21 21.67 12.93
N LEU A 298 -17.24 20.47 13.53
CA LEU A 298 -16.63 19.27 12.95
C LEU A 298 -17.21 18.97 11.55
N LYS A 299 -18.51 19.11 11.39
CA LYS A 299 -19.20 18.93 10.11
C LYS A 299 -18.80 19.97 9.09
N LYS A 300 -18.72 21.25 9.49
CA LYS A 300 -18.29 22.31 8.60
C LYS A 300 -16.85 22.07 8.14
N ASP A 301 -15.95 21.76 9.07
CA ASP A 301 -14.54 21.50 8.79
C ASP A 301 -14.38 20.25 7.91
N LEU A 302 -15.15 19.18 8.17
CA LEU A 302 -15.18 17.99 7.32
C LEU A 302 -15.69 18.32 5.92
N MET A 303 -16.78 19.07 5.78
CA MET A 303 -17.33 19.45 4.48
C MET A 303 -16.39 20.37 3.70
N GLU A 304 -15.69 21.28 4.38
CA GLU A 304 -14.66 22.13 3.77
C GLU A 304 -13.46 21.29 3.31
N SER A 305 -13.02 20.34 4.14
CA SER A 305 -11.95 19.41 3.80
C SER A 305 -12.32 18.50 2.63
N LEU A 306 -13.55 17.95 2.61
CA LEU A 306 -14.07 17.12 1.50
C LEU A 306 -14.24 17.95 0.23
N GLY A 307 -14.61 19.24 0.34
CA GLY A 307 -14.73 20.13 -0.80
C GLY A 307 -13.39 20.53 -1.42
N LYS A 308 -12.30 20.49 -0.65
CA LYS A 308 -10.92 20.70 -1.10
C LYS A 308 -10.22 19.42 -1.52
N TYR A 309 -10.88 18.27 -1.41
CA TYR A 309 -10.30 16.98 -1.76
C TYR A 309 -10.12 16.91 -3.28
N ASN A 310 -8.86 16.78 -3.70
CA ASN A 310 -8.48 16.42 -5.07
C ASN A 310 -8.10 14.94 -5.06
N ASP A 311 -8.56 14.18 -6.05
CA ASP A 311 -8.16 12.78 -6.21
C ASP A 311 -6.66 12.72 -6.50
N THR A 312 -5.93 11.92 -5.73
CA THR A 312 -4.47 11.74 -5.89
C THR A 312 -4.14 10.89 -7.12
N ARG A 313 -5.12 10.15 -7.64
CA ARG A 313 -4.98 9.29 -8.82
C ARG A 313 -4.84 10.13 -10.07
N TYR A 314 -3.76 9.86 -10.82
CA TYR A 314 -3.45 10.55 -12.08
C TYR A 314 -3.18 12.06 -11.92
N ASP A 315 -2.83 12.52 -10.72
CA ASP A 315 -2.45 13.89 -10.45
C ASP A 315 -0.92 14.03 -10.48
N ASP A 316 -0.39 14.48 -11.61
CA ASP A 316 1.05 14.71 -11.80
C ASP A 316 1.59 15.79 -10.85
N GLU A 317 0.72 16.69 -10.35
CA GLU A 317 1.08 17.78 -9.44
C GLU A 317 1.13 17.34 -7.96
N PHE A 318 0.54 16.18 -7.63
CA PHE A 318 0.43 15.67 -6.26
C PHE A 318 1.78 15.67 -5.53
N ILE A 319 2.82 15.18 -6.21
CA ILE A 319 4.16 15.02 -5.65
C ILE A 319 4.90 16.35 -5.44
N TYR A 320 4.46 17.42 -6.11
CA TYR A 320 5.04 18.75 -6.00
C TYR A 320 4.39 19.60 -4.90
N ASN A 321 3.25 19.17 -4.36
CA ASN A 321 2.60 19.84 -3.24
C ASN A 321 3.52 19.88 -2.00
N PRO A 322 3.82 21.06 -1.43
CA PRO A 322 4.69 21.19 -0.25
C PRO A 322 4.24 20.34 0.96
N GLU A 323 2.94 20.24 1.22
CA GLU A 323 2.40 19.43 2.33
C GLU A 323 2.62 17.94 2.11
N VAL A 324 2.50 17.50 0.85
CA VAL A 324 2.80 16.12 0.45
C VAL A 324 4.29 15.87 0.65
N ARG A 325 5.17 16.75 0.17
CA ARG A 325 6.64 16.61 0.32
C ARG A 325 7.07 16.59 1.80
N ASP A 326 6.43 17.38 2.66
CA ASP A 326 6.64 17.30 4.11
C ASP A 326 6.22 15.94 4.68
N ARG A 327 5.08 15.39 4.26
CA ARG A 327 4.64 14.05 4.68
C ARG A 327 5.60 12.95 4.20
N PHE A 328 6.10 13.04 2.97
CA PHE A 328 7.19 12.19 2.46
C PHE A 328 8.40 12.25 3.37
N TRP A 329 8.81 13.44 3.80
CA TRP A 329 9.94 13.60 4.71
C TRP A 329 9.69 12.96 6.08
N ARG A 330 8.53 13.20 6.69
CA ARG A 330 8.16 12.58 7.98
C ARG A 330 8.12 11.05 7.88
N TYR A 331 7.60 10.52 6.78
CA TYR A 331 7.64 9.08 6.49
C TYR A 331 9.09 8.57 6.39
N TYR A 332 9.92 9.24 5.60
CA TYR A 332 11.33 8.87 5.41
C TYR A 332 12.15 8.96 6.72
N ALA A 333 11.88 9.94 7.57
CA ALA A 333 12.48 10.03 8.90
C ALA A 333 12.10 8.81 9.76
N SER A 334 10.86 8.33 9.64
CA SER A 334 10.40 7.10 10.28
C SER A 334 11.14 5.86 9.73
N CYS A 335 11.40 5.81 8.42
CA CYS A 335 12.21 4.76 7.79
C CYS A 335 13.65 4.75 8.29
N LYS A 336 14.28 5.91 8.53
CA LYS A 336 15.63 5.95 9.14
C LYS A 336 15.67 5.29 10.52
N ARG A 337 14.66 5.55 11.36
CA ARG A 337 14.52 4.87 12.66
C ARG A 337 14.31 3.35 12.50
N GLU A 338 13.60 2.94 11.46
CA GLU A 338 13.43 1.52 11.12
C GLU A 338 14.78 0.88 10.73
N LEU A 339 15.60 1.55 9.91
CA LEU A 339 16.95 1.11 9.56
C LEU A 339 17.86 1.00 10.80
N GLU A 340 17.85 1.99 11.69
CA GLU A 340 18.57 1.92 12.97
C GLU A 340 18.13 0.71 13.82
N SER A 341 16.85 0.37 13.79
CA SER A 341 16.33 -0.82 14.46
C SER A 341 16.83 -2.10 13.80
N ILE A 342 16.82 -2.17 12.47
CA ILE A 342 17.31 -3.31 11.70
C ILE A 342 18.79 -3.54 11.96
N GLU A 343 19.61 -2.48 11.95
CA GLU A 343 21.04 -2.56 12.24
C GLU A 343 21.29 -3.08 13.65
N ARG A 344 20.61 -2.51 14.65
CA ARG A 344 20.76 -2.91 16.05
C ARG A 344 20.34 -4.38 16.28
N ASP A 345 19.22 -4.80 15.70
CA ASP A 345 18.58 -6.07 16.06
C ASP A 345 19.04 -7.23 15.16
N SER A 346 19.36 -6.96 13.89
CA SER A 346 19.78 -7.97 12.90
C SER A 346 21.23 -7.83 12.43
N LYS A 347 21.97 -6.80 12.87
CA LYS A 347 23.35 -6.50 12.45
C LYS A 347 23.51 -6.27 10.94
N LEU A 348 22.43 -5.89 10.28
CA LEU A 348 22.43 -5.53 8.87
C LEU A 348 22.72 -4.04 8.75
N ASN A 349 23.89 -3.69 8.24
CA ASN A 349 24.23 -2.30 7.91
C ASN A 349 23.65 -1.96 6.53
N ILE A 350 22.47 -1.35 6.53
CA ILE A 350 21.77 -0.91 5.32
C ILE A 350 21.95 0.61 5.19
N PRO A 351 22.57 1.10 4.12
CA PRO A 351 22.70 2.54 3.89
C PRO A 351 21.32 3.22 3.83
N ALA A 352 21.23 4.46 4.33
CA ALA A 352 20.00 5.23 4.19
C ALA A 352 19.70 5.44 2.69
N PRO A 353 18.50 5.07 2.21
CA PRO A 353 18.18 5.16 0.78
C PRO A 353 18.09 6.62 0.34
N LEU A 354 18.61 6.90 -0.86
CA LEU A 354 18.49 8.20 -1.53
C LEU A 354 17.50 8.17 -2.69
N LYS A 355 16.91 7.01 -2.94
CA LYS A 355 15.90 6.79 -3.98
C LYS A 355 14.74 5.99 -3.39
N LEU A 356 13.53 6.33 -3.82
CA LEU A 356 12.29 5.71 -3.39
C LEU A 356 11.48 5.33 -4.63
N ILE A 357 11.09 4.07 -4.72
CA ILE A 357 10.14 3.55 -5.72
C ILE A 357 8.81 3.30 -5.00
N PHE A 358 7.72 3.86 -5.50
CA PHE A 358 6.39 3.68 -4.92
C PHE A 358 5.27 3.51 -5.96
N GLY A 359 4.11 3.03 -5.53
CA GLY A 359 2.89 2.92 -6.35
C GLY A 359 1.89 4.03 -6.03
N HIS A 360 0.61 3.69 -5.96
CA HIS A 360 -0.49 4.49 -5.37
C HIS A 360 -1.05 5.63 -6.23
N THR A 361 -0.21 6.46 -6.85
CA THR A 361 -0.70 7.63 -7.63
C THR A 361 -1.14 7.27 -9.05
N HIS A 362 -0.74 6.10 -9.54
CA HIS A 362 -0.95 5.63 -10.92
C HIS A 362 -0.31 6.51 -12.00
N VAL A 363 0.67 7.34 -11.65
CA VAL A 363 1.44 8.18 -12.58
C VAL A 363 2.86 7.65 -12.66
N PRO A 364 3.25 6.94 -13.75
CA PRO A 364 4.58 6.37 -13.85
C PRO A 364 5.67 7.45 -13.90
N ILE A 365 6.76 7.24 -13.17
CA ILE A 365 7.96 8.08 -13.20
C ILE A 365 9.17 7.16 -13.40
N SER A 366 9.73 7.17 -14.62
CA SER A 366 10.80 6.26 -15.03
C SER A 366 12.13 6.53 -14.32
N TRP A 367 12.94 5.48 -14.17
CA TRP A 367 14.24 5.52 -13.48
C TRP A 367 15.27 6.43 -14.15
N ASP A 368 15.17 6.62 -15.47
CA ASP A 368 16.07 7.43 -16.28
C ASP A 368 15.66 8.91 -16.35
N THR A 369 14.64 9.32 -15.60
CA THR A 369 14.24 10.72 -15.47
C THR A 369 15.43 11.56 -14.95
N VAL A 370 15.86 12.55 -15.73
CA VAL A 370 17.08 13.35 -15.46
C VAL A 370 16.95 14.20 -14.19
N ASP A 371 15.75 14.63 -13.84
CA ASP A 371 15.46 15.36 -12.61
C ASP A 371 14.10 14.89 -12.06
N PRO A 372 14.07 13.74 -11.37
CA PRO A 372 12.82 13.22 -10.83
C PRO A 372 12.32 14.14 -9.70
N PRO A 373 11.02 14.10 -9.39
CA PRO A 373 10.52 14.71 -8.18
C PRO A 373 11.32 14.25 -6.97
N HIS A 374 11.58 15.15 -6.05
CA HIS A 374 12.40 14.83 -4.89
C HIS A 374 11.86 15.47 -3.62
N ALA A 375 11.99 14.76 -2.51
CA ALA A 375 11.81 15.35 -1.19
C ALA A 375 13.16 15.90 -0.70
N SER A 376 13.18 17.17 -0.31
CA SER A 376 14.30 17.80 0.38
C SER A 376 13.78 18.44 1.65
N HIS A 377 14.57 18.38 2.71
CA HIS A 377 14.29 19.05 3.97
C HIS A 377 15.56 19.74 4.45
N GLU A 378 15.43 20.93 5.02
CA GLU A 378 16.57 21.74 5.51
C GLU A 378 17.46 20.99 6.52
N GLN A 379 16.90 19.95 7.15
CA GLN A 379 17.60 19.08 8.11
C GLN A 379 18.42 17.95 7.47
N LEU A 380 18.41 17.80 6.15
CA LEU A 380 19.38 16.94 5.48
C LEU A 380 20.73 17.65 5.53
N THR A 381 21.55 17.27 6.51
CA THR A 381 22.98 17.56 6.47
C THR A 381 23.53 17.00 5.16
N ASP A 382 24.25 17.83 4.39
CA ASP A 382 24.94 17.51 3.13
C ASP A 382 24.17 17.65 1.81
N ASN A 383 23.14 18.51 1.68
CA ASN A 383 22.43 18.75 0.40
C ASN A 383 21.88 17.47 -0.27
N LYS A 384 21.68 16.39 0.49
CA LYS A 384 21.15 15.14 -0.05
C LYS A 384 19.66 15.35 -0.34
N ARG A 385 19.18 14.81 -1.45
CA ARG A 385 17.76 14.76 -1.83
C ARG A 385 17.31 13.30 -1.92
N LEU A 386 16.04 13.06 -1.66
CA LEU A 386 15.40 11.75 -1.86
C LEU A 386 14.66 11.78 -3.19
N ASP A 387 15.18 11.09 -4.20
CA ASP A 387 14.58 11.02 -5.53
C ASP A 387 13.40 10.02 -5.53
N LEU A 388 12.30 10.41 -6.18
CA LEU A 388 11.02 9.70 -6.13
C LEU A 388 10.66 9.17 -7.51
N PHE A 389 10.38 7.88 -7.58
CA PHE A 389 10.03 7.13 -8.78
C PHE A 389 8.73 6.36 -8.56
N ASN A 390 7.93 6.18 -9.61
CA ASN A 390 6.60 5.61 -9.47
C ASN A 390 6.32 4.54 -10.52
N THR A 391 5.71 3.44 -10.09
CA THR A 391 5.35 2.27 -10.92
C THR A 391 4.14 2.49 -11.83
N GLY A 392 3.43 3.61 -11.70
CA GLY A 392 2.19 3.85 -12.44
C GLY A 392 1.08 2.91 -11.98
N GLY A 393 0.18 2.52 -12.88
CA GLY A 393 -0.88 1.58 -12.54
C GLY A 393 -1.36 0.76 -13.72
N TRP A 394 -1.66 -0.52 -13.48
CA TRP A 394 -2.15 -1.45 -14.49
C TRP A 394 -3.66 -1.34 -14.65
N LEU A 395 -4.11 -0.10 -14.82
CA LEU A 395 -5.50 0.28 -14.89
C LEU A 395 -5.79 1.05 -16.18
N TRP A 396 -6.96 0.77 -16.71
CA TRP A 396 -7.59 1.62 -17.68
C TRP A 396 -8.22 2.83 -16.98
N ARG A 397 -8.16 3.99 -17.62
CA ARG A 397 -8.91 5.18 -17.22
C ARG A 397 -9.80 5.67 -18.35
N ARG A 398 -10.73 6.57 -18.03
CA ARG A 398 -11.49 7.30 -19.05
C ARG A 398 -10.89 8.69 -19.19
N ASN A 399 -10.58 9.09 -20.43
CA ASN A 399 -10.21 10.48 -20.71
C ASN A 399 -11.44 11.39 -20.71
N ASP A 400 -11.24 12.70 -20.94
CA ASP A 400 -12.32 13.70 -20.99
C ASP A 400 -13.38 13.39 -22.06
N ALA A 401 -13.01 12.67 -23.12
CA ALA A 401 -13.92 12.19 -24.16
C ALA A 401 -14.67 10.89 -23.77
N GLY A 402 -14.46 10.38 -22.55
CA GLY A 402 -15.03 9.14 -22.04
C GLY A 402 -14.41 7.86 -22.61
N GLN A 403 -13.34 7.97 -23.41
CA GLN A 403 -12.67 6.85 -24.06
C GLN A 403 -11.76 6.13 -23.07
N LYS A 404 -11.74 4.79 -23.17
CA LYS A 404 -10.87 3.93 -22.36
C LYS A 404 -9.43 4.06 -22.87
N VAL A 405 -8.54 4.58 -22.04
CA VAL A 405 -7.10 4.75 -22.32
C VAL A 405 -6.29 4.09 -21.20
N PHE A 406 -5.13 3.52 -21.52
CA PHE A 406 -4.28 2.94 -20.50
C PHE A 406 -3.66 4.06 -19.65
N GLY A 407 -3.58 3.86 -18.33
CA GLY A 407 -3.02 4.86 -17.41
C GLY A 407 -1.50 5.01 -17.55
N GLY A 408 -0.83 3.97 -18.04
CA GLY A 408 0.62 3.87 -18.07
C GLY A 408 1.15 3.15 -16.82
N ALA A 409 2.16 2.32 -17.03
CA ALA A 409 2.86 1.60 -15.96
C ALA A 409 4.37 1.62 -16.22
N GLU A 410 5.15 1.49 -15.15
CA GLU A 410 6.60 1.43 -15.17
C GLU A 410 7.05 0.16 -14.46
N VAL A 411 7.82 -0.69 -15.15
CA VAL A 411 8.40 -1.90 -14.58
C VAL A 411 9.84 -1.59 -14.18
N PHE A 412 10.11 -1.50 -12.88
CA PHE A 412 11.48 -1.33 -12.39
C PHE A 412 12.19 -2.67 -12.38
N LEU A 413 13.42 -2.71 -12.87
CA LEU A 413 14.23 -3.90 -12.98
C LEU A 413 15.53 -3.70 -12.22
N TYR A 414 15.96 -4.73 -11.50
CA TYR A 414 17.31 -4.80 -10.95
C TYR A 414 17.96 -6.10 -11.39
N GLU A 415 19.23 -6.01 -11.82
CA GLU A 415 20.05 -7.16 -12.16
C GLU A 415 21.48 -6.96 -11.65
N THR A 416 22.02 -7.95 -10.94
CA THR A 416 23.41 -7.94 -10.46
C THR A 416 24.36 -7.58 -11.60
N GLY A 417 25.24 -6.61 -11.38
CA GLY A 417 26.22 -6.13 -12.36
C GLY A 417 25.67 -5.20 -13.45
N LYS A 418 24.36 -4.93 -13.46
CA LYS A 418 23.72 -3.95 -14.36
C LYS A 418 23.06 -2.78 -13.61
N GLY A 419 22.84 -2.93 -12.31
CA GLY A 419 22.14 -1.94 -11.50
C GLY A 419 20.64 -1.93 -11.75
N ILE A 420 20.02 -0.78 -11.48
CA ILE A 420 18.58 -0.57 -11.63
C ILE A 420 18.29 0.12 -12.96
N THR A 421 17.26 -0.33 -13.65
CA THR A 421 16.66 0.31 -14.83
C THR A 421 15.13 0.26 -14.73
N SER A 422 14.43 0.84 -15.69
CA SER A 422 12.98 0.69 -15.79
C SER A 422 12.51 0.62 -17.24
N VAL A 423 11.32 0.07 -17.45
CA VAL A 423 10.65 -0.02 -18.76
C VAL A 423 9.22 0.52 -18.67
N ALA A 424 8.96 1.61 -19.39
CA ALA A 424 7.64 2.20 -19.52
C ALA A 424 6.73 1.35 -20.42
N VAL A 425 5.47 1.21 -20.02
CA VAL A 425 4.37 0.58 -20.77
C VAL A 425 3.26 1.61 -20.91
N GLN A 426 2.83 1.91 -22.14
CA GLN A 426 1.90 2.99 -22.47
C GLN A 426 0.74 2.53 -23.34
#